data_AF-A0A3N5KDD4-F1
#
_entry.id   AF-A0A3N5KDD4-F1
#
_cell.length_a   1.000
_cell.length_b   1.000
_cell.length_c   1.000
_cell.angle_alpha   90.00
_cell.angle_beta   90.00
_cell.angle_gamma   90.00
#
_symmetry.space_group_name_H-M   'P 1'
#
loop_
_entity.id
_entity.type
_entity.pdbx_description
1 polymer ?
#
loop_
_entity_poly.entity_id
_entity_poly.type
_entity_poly.pdbx_seq_one_letter_code
_entity_poly.pdbx_strand_id
1 'polypeptide(L)'
;MTGEARFDGIWVLRTNTAYPAATVAVQYKRLWMVEAMIRTTKAILETRPIYHKCDATIRGHLVCSFLALLLKAELEKRLEARGEAWEWAEVLRGLDNLQEVAAVFRGRRYLLRSQLTVHAHTAIRAAGVAVPPTIRAL
;
A
#
# COMPACT_ATOMS: atom_id res chain seq x y z
N MET A 1 -39.06 24.16 0.46
CA MET A 1 -37.94 23.63 1.29
C MET A 1 -38.46 22.97 2.58
N THR A 2 -39.54 22.17 2.53
CA THR A 2 -40.23 21.61 3.72
C THR A 2 -40.00 20.11 3.92
N GLY A 3 -39.22 19.45 3.06
CA GLY A 3 -39.02 17.99 3.06
C GLY A 3 -37.73 17.50 3.71
N GLU A 4 -36.84 18.41 4.14
CA GLU A 4 -35.51 18.07 4.66
C GLU A 4 -35.49 17.96 6.19
N ALA A 5 -36.32 18.73 6.90
CA ALA A 5 -36.40 18.72 8.38
C ALA A 5 -36.71 17.34 8.99
N ARG A 6 -37.37 16.44 8.24
CA ARG A 6 -37.62 15.05 8.68
C ARG A 6 -36.37 14.17 8.72
N PHE A 7 -35.27 14.64 8.15
CA PHE A 7 -33.99 13.94 8.10
C PHE A 7 -32.95 14.57 9.03
N ASP A 8 -33.31 15.61 9.78
CA ASP A 8 -32.42 16.23 10.75
C ASP A 8 -32.00 15.22 11.82
N GLY A 9 -30.68 15.08 12.02
CA GLY A 9 -30.09 14.10 12.95
C GLY A 9 -30.01 12.66 12.42
N ILE A 10 -30.48 12.39 11.20
CA ILE A 10 -30.41 11.06 10.56
C ILE A 10 -29.41 11.09 9.42
N TRP A 11 -28.53 10.09 9.35
CA TRP A 11 -27.62 9.95 8.22
C TRP A 11 -28.33 9.31 7.03
N VAL A 12 -28.62 10.11 6.00
CA VAL A 12 -29.32 9.64 4.79
C VAL A 12 -28.32 9.39 3.66
N LEU A 13 -28.38 8.19 3.08
CA LEU A 13 -27.61 7.81 1.89
C LEU A 13 -28.52 7.77 0.67
N ARG A 14 -28.22 8.59 -0.33
CA ARG A 14 -28.89 8.54 -1.64
C ARG A 14 -28.02 7.74 -2.60
N THR A 15 -28.60 6.77 -3.29
CA THR A 15 -27.91 5.93 -4.28
C THR A 15 -28.78 5.75 -5.52
N ASN A 16 -28.13 5.53 -6.66
CA ASN A 16 -28.75 5.09 -7.92
C ASN A 16 -28.62 3.58 -8.14
N THR A 17 -28.08 2.85 -7.17
CA THR A 17 -27.91 1.39 -7.25
C THR A 17 -29.19 0.66 -6.85
N ALA A 18 -29.35 -0.57 -7.35
CA ALA A 18 -30.46 -1.45 -6.99
C ALA A 18 -30.15 -2.34 -5.76
N TYR A 19 -29.05 -2.08 -5.05
CA TYR A 19 -28.65 -2.89 -3.90
C TYR A 19 -29.55 -2.66 -2.68
N PRO A 20 -29.70 -3.66 -1.79
CA PRO A 20 -30.40 -3.48 -0.52
C PRO A 20 -29.77 -2.36 0.32
N ALA A 21 -30.60 -1.60 1.04
CA ALA A 21 -30.15 -0.45 1.85
C ALA A 21 -29.03 -0.82 2.84
N ALA A 22 -29.10 -2.01 3.45
CA ALA A 22 -28.06 -2.50 4.36
C ALA A 22 -26.71 -2.68 3.65
N THR A 23 -26.71 -3.23 2.43
CA THR A 23 -25.51 -3.37 1.60
C THR A 23 -24.94 -2.00 1.24
N VAL A 24 -25.80 -1.06 0.83
CA VAL A 24 -25.40 0.32 0.50
C VAL A 24 -24.76 0.99 1.72
N ALA A 25 -25.35 0.86 2.91
CA ALA A 25 -24.80 1.43 4.13
C ALA A 25 -23.43 0.84 4.50
N VAL A 26 -23.24 -0.48 4.36
CA VAL A 26 -21.95 -1.14 4.60
C VAL A 26 -20.90 -0.68 3.60
N GLN A 27 -21.23 -0.64 2.30
CA GLN A 27 -20.28 -0.18 1.27
C GLN A 27 -19.93 1.29 1.45
N TYR A 28 -20.90 2.15 1.80
CA TYR A 28 -20.64 3.55 2.08
C TYR A 28 -19.70 3.71 3.28
N LYS A 29 -19.93 2.95 4.35
CA LYS A 29 -19.02 2.99 5.51
C LYS A 29 -17.59 2.66 5.10
N ARG A 30 -17.34 1.71 4.19
CA ARG A 30 -15.99 1.40 3.70
C ARG A 30 -15.25 2.56 3.04
N LEU A 31 -15.92 3.69 2.74
CA LEU A 31 -15.25 4.91 2.28
C LEU A 31 -14.17 5.39 3.27
N TRP A 32 -14.32 5.14 4.57
CA TRP A 32 -13.28 5.45 5.57
C TRP A 32 -11.95 4.76 5.24
N MET A 33 -11.98 3.58 4.59
CA MET A 33 -10.77 2.87 4.18
C MET A 33 -10.00 3.67 3.14
N VAL A 34 -10.68 4.36 2.22
CA VAL A 34 -10.05 5.23 1.22
C VAL A 34 -9.36 6.40 1.90
N GLU A 35 -10.00 7.03 2.88
CA GLU A 35 -9.40 8.12 3.64
C GLU A 35 -8.20 7.67 4.48
N ALA A 36 -8.32 6.50 5.13
CA ALA A 36 -7.23 5.88 5.88
C ALA A 36 -6.05 5.57 4.97
N MET A 37 -6.33 4.98 3.80
CA MET A 37 -5.36 4.69 2.76
C MET A 37 -4.63 5.94 2.28
N ILE A 38 -5.35 7.00 1.92
CA ILE A 38 -4.77 8.28 1.49
C ILE A 38 -3.90 8.90 2.60
N ARG A 39 -4.38 8.85 3.85
CA ARG A 39 -3.63 9.33 5.02
C ARG A 39 -2.34 8.55 5.21
N THR A 40 -2.40 7.22 5.08
CA THR A 40 -1.24 6.35 5.18
C THR A 40 -0.24 6.61 4.07
N THR A 41 -0.66 6.77 2.81
CA THR A 41 0.25 7.11 1.70
C THR A 41 1.01 8.42 1.99
N LYS A 42 0.33 9.45 2.51
CA LYS A 42 0.95 10.74 2.85
C LYS A 42 1.91 10.68 4.05
N ALA A 43 1.75 9.72 4.93
CA ALA A 43 2.49 9.63 6.19
C ALA A 43 3.60 8.58 6.17
N ILE A 44 3.37 7.47 5.47
CA ILE A 44 4.23 6.29 5.45
C ILE A 44 5.00 6.20 4.12
N LEU A 45 4.36 6.52 3.00
CA LEU A 45 5.00 6.48 1.68
C LEU A 45 5.55 7.85 1.26
N GLU A 46 5.50 8.84 2.17
CA GLU A 46 6.02 10.20 2.00
C GLU A 46 5.63 10.88 0.67
N THR A 47 4.48 10.52 0.09
CA THR A 47 4.04 11.07 -1.21
C THR A 47 3.51 12.50 -1.08
N ARG A 48 4.09 13.32 -0.20
CA ARG A 48 3.66 14.71 -0.07
C ARG A 48 4.22 15.50 -1.26
N PRO A 49 3.36 16.28 -1.94
CA PRO A 49 3.78 17.31 -2.88
C PRO A 49 4.91 18.20 -2.35
N ILE A 50 6.09 18.18 -2.97
CA ILE A 50 7.14 19.17 -2.68
C ILE A 50 7.25 20.18 -3.84
N TYR A 51 7.09 19.73 -5.10
CA TYR A 51 7.21 20.61 -6.28
C TYR A 51 6.23 20.24 -7.40
N HIS A 52 4.98 20.66 -7.27
CA HIS A 52 4.02 20.65 -8.39
C HIS A 52 3.99 22.02 -9.05
N LYS A 53 4.69 22.18 -10.18
CA LYS A 53 4.77 23.46 -10.88
C LYS A 53 4.15 23.45 -12.27
N CYS A 54 3.99 22.26 -12.87
CA CYS A 54 3.31 22.09 -14.15
C CYS A 54 2.47 20.82 -14.19
N ASP A 55 1.50 20.78 -15.10
CA ASP A 55 0.57 19.67 -15.30
C ASP A 55 1.24 18.29 -15.39
N ALA A 56 2.38 18.20 -16.08
CA ALA A 56 3.12 16.94 -16.21
C ALA A 56 3.60 16.41 -14.85
N THR A 57 4.17 17.28 -14.01
CA THR A 57 4.61 16.92 -12.65
C THR A 57 3.44 16.53 -11.74
N ILE A 58 2.30 17.21 -11.87
CA ILE A 58 1.06 16.90 -11.14
C ILE A 58 0.54 15.52 -11.53
N ARG A 59 0.41 15.26 -12.83
CA ARG A 59 -0.04 13.96 -13.34
C ARG A 59 0.90 12.83 -12.91
N GLY A 60 2.21 13.02 -13.03
CA GLY A 60 3.19 12.02 -12.63
C GLY A 60 3.09 11.66 -11.14
N HIS A 61 3.02 12.67 -10.27
CA HIS A 61 2.90 12.43 -8.84
C HIS A 61 1.58 11.77 -8.44
N LEU A 62 0.47 12.19 -9.06
CA LEU A 62 -0.84 11.56 -8.81
C LEU A 62 -0.80 10.08 -9.19
N VAL A 63 -0.23 9.76 -10.36
CA VAL A 63 -0.06 8.38 -10.83
C VAL A 63 0.82 7.58 -9.87
N CYS A 64 1.99 8.09 -9.50
CA CYS A 64 2.90 7.37 -8.58
C CYS A 64 2.26 7.16 -7.19
N SER A 65 1.58 8.18 -6.65
CA SER A 65 0.91 8.08 -5.35
C SER A 65 -0.23 7.09 -5.36
N PHE A 66 -1.02 7.09 -6.44
CA PHE A 66 -2.12 6.15 -6.61
C PHE A 66 -1.63 4.73 -6.84
N LEU A 67 -0.58 4.55 -7.64
CA LEU A 67 0.07 3.25 -7.86
C LEU A 67 0.62 2.68 -6.54
N ALA A 68 1.33 3.49 -5.76
CA ALA A 68 1.86 3.08 -4.47
C ALA A 68 0.73 2.66 -3.51
N LEU A 69 -0.39 3.40 -3.54
CA LEU A 69 -1.58 3.02 -2.78
C LEU A 69 -2.19 1.68 -3.25
N LEU A 70 -2.34 1.49 -4.56
CA LEU A 70 -2.88 0.26 -5.13
C LEU A 70 -2.02 -0.95 -4.75
N LEU A 71 -0.69 -0.83 -4.86
CA LEU A 71 0.27 -1.87 -4.49
C LEU A 71 0.16 -2.19 -2.99
N LYS A 72 0.08 -1.16 -2.15
CA LYS A 72 -0.12 -1.32 -0.71
C LYS A 72 -1.40 -2.09 -0.40
N ALA A 73 -2.54 -1.67 -0.95
CA ALA A 73 -3.84 -2.27 -0.70
C ALA A 73 -3.91 -3.74 -1.16
N GLU A 74 -3.33 -4.04 -2.33
CA GLU A 74 -3.25 -5.42 -2.83
C GLU A 74 -2.35 -6.29 -1.95
N LEU A 75 -1.21 -5.76 -1.48
CA LEU A 75 -0.33 -6.49 -0.56
C LEU A 75 -1.03 -6.75 0.80
N GLU A 76 -1.73 -5.75 1.33
CA GLU A 76 -2.57 -5.85 2.54
C GLU A 76 -3.58 -6.99 2.41
N LYS A 77 -4.35 -7.00 1.33
CA LYS A 77 -5.33 -8.05 1.03
C LYS A 77 -4.70 -9.44 0.97
N ARG A 78 -3.49 -9.57 0.41
CA ARG A 78 -2.75 -10.85 0.35
C ARG A 78 -2.24 -11.30 1.71
N LEU A 79 -1.82 -10.36 2.56
CA LEU A 79 -1.39 -10.64 3.93
C LEU A 79 -2.59 -11.08 4.79
N GLU A 80 -3.72 -10.37 4.69
CA GLU A 80 -4.98 -10.73 5.35
C GLU A 80 -5.46 -12.13 4.94
N ALA A 81 -5.45 -12.44 3.64
CA ALA A 81 -5.86 -13.75 3.13
C ALA A 81 -4.97 -14.91 3.63
N ARG A 82 -3.74 -14.59 4.09
CA ARG A 82 -2.80 -15.56 4.68
C ARG A 82 -2.85 -15.61 6.21
N GLY A 83 -3.62 -14.72 6.84
CA GLY A 83 -3.67 -14.60 8.31
C GLY A 83 -2.36 -14.12 8.94
N GLU A 84 -1.51 -13.43 8.16
CA GLU A 84 -0.22 -12.93 8.63
C GLU A 84 -0.41 -11.59 9.34
N ALA A 85 0.40 -11.30 10.37
CA ALA A 85 0.47 -9.98 10.99
C ALA A 85 1.59 -9.15 10.35
N TRP A 86 1.37 -7.85 10.18
CA TRP A 86 2.37 -6.94 9.62
C TRP A 86 2.32 -5.55 10.26
N GLU A 87 3.48 -4.90 10.29
CA GLU A 87 3.62 -3.49 10.65
C GLU A 87 4.25 -2.73 9.47
N TRP A 88 3.52 -1.77 8.90
CA TRP A 88 3.94 -1.12 7.65
C TRP A 88 5.29 -0.43 7.74
N ALA A 89 5.59 0.19 8.88
CA ALA A 89 6.90 0.83 9.10
C ALA A 89 8.05 -0.19 9.04
N GLU A 90 7.84 -1.40 9.58
CA GLU A 90 8.85 -2.46 9.57
C GLU A 90 8.95 -3.16 8.22
N VAL A 91 7.83 -3.30 7.50
CA VAL A 91 7.83 -3.78 6.11
C VAL A 91 8.66 -2.85 5.25
N LEU A 92 8.38 -1.54 5.28
CA LEU A 92 9.10 -0.57 4.47
C LEU A 92 10.57 -0.47 4.87
N ARG A 93 10.88 -0.37 6.16
CA ARG A 93 12.27 -0.34 6.63
C ARG A 93 13.03 -1.60 6.21
N GLY A 94 12.40 -2.77 6.29
CA GLY A 94 13.02 -4.03 5.89
C GLY A 94 13.24 -4.15 4.38
N LEU A 95 12.31 -3.62 3.57
CA LEU A 95 12.44 -3.58 2.11
C LEU A 95 13.45 -2.52 1.64
N ASP A 96 13.52 -1.36 2.29
CA ASP A 96 14.48 -0.29 1.98
C ASP A 96 15.92 -0.71 2.31
N ASN A 97 16.10 -1.45 3.41
CA ASN A 97 17.37 -2.06 3.81
C ASN A 97 17.74 -3.31 2.99
N LEU A 98 16.87 -3.78 2.08
CA LEU A 98 17.15 -4.92 1.23
C LEU A 98 18.06 -4.50 0.07
N GLN A 99 19.35 -4.80 0.20
CA GLN A 99 20.36 -4.43 -0.77
C GLN A 99 21.15 -5.66 -1.23
N GLU A 100 21.67 -5.62 -2.45
CA GLU A 100 22.61 -6.59 -2.98
C GLU A 100 23.98 -5.92 -3.19
N VAL A 101 25.04 -6.55 -2.70
CA VAL A 101 26.43 -6.10 -2.81
C VAL A 101 27.19 -7.11 -3.66
N ALA A 102 27.87 -6.61 -4.71
CA ALA A 102 28.77 -7.42 -5.49
C ALA A 102 30.13 -7.55 -4.78
N ALA A 103 30.63 -8.77 -4.61
CA ALA A 103 31.93 -9.05 -4.05
C ALA A 103 32.75 -9.96 -4.97
N VAL A 104 34.07 -9.80 -4.93
CA VAL A 104 35.02 -10.67 -5.62
C VAL A 104 35.77 -11.50 -4.58
N PHE A 105 35.68 -12.82 -4.69
CA PHE A 105 36.43 -13.73 -3.84
C PHE A 105 37.14 -14.78 -4.70
N ARG A 106 38.48 -14.84 -4.55
CA ARG A 106 39.34 -15.76 -5.33
C ARG A 106 39.09 -15.69 -6.85
N GLY A 107 38.93 -14.48 -7.38
CA GLY A 107 38.68 -14.23 -8.81
C GLY A 107 37.26 -14.56 -9.29
N ARG A 108 36.36 -15.03 -8.42
CA ARG A 108 34.94 -15.26 -8.74
C ARG A 108 34.07 -14.12 -8.20
N ARG A 109 33.03 -13.75 -8.94
CA ARG A 109 32.08 -12.71 -8.54
C ARG A 109 30.89 -13.34 -7.83
N TYR A 110 30.41 -12.66 -6.80
CA TYR A 110 29.26 -13.05 -6.00
C TYR A 110 28.36 -11.84 -5.76
N LEU A 111 27.05 -12.07 -5.67
CA LEU A 111 26.09 -11.14 -5.09
C LEU A 111 25.74 -11.62 -3.68
N LEU A 112 25.85 -10.69 -2.74
CA LEU A 112 25.51 -10.87 -1.33
C LEU A 112 24.32 -9.99 -1.01
N ARG A 113 23.24 -10.58 -0.52
CA ARG A 113 22.06 -9.85 -0.08
C ARG A 113 22.16 -9.53 1.41
N SER A 114 21.70 -8.34 1.83
CA SER A 114 21.57 -7.95 3.25
C SER A 114 20.65 -8.92 4.03
N GLN A 115 20.56 -8.87 5.36
CA GLN A 115 19.66 -9.77 6.09
C GLN A 115 18.19 -9.34 5.91
N LEU A 116 17.28 -10.30 5.70
CA LEU A 116 15.84 -10.02 5.59
C LEU A 116 15.22 -9.96 6.98
N THR A 117 14.49 -8.88 7.27
CA THR A 117 13.64 -8.82 8.46
C THR A 117 12.41 -9.70 8.28
N VAL A 118 11.78 -10.10 9.39
CA VAL A 118 10.57 -10.94 9.37
C VAL A 118 9.46 -10.28 8.55
N HIS A 119 9.18 -9.00 8.79
CA HIS A 119 8.13 -8.27 8.08
C HIS A 119 8.39 -8.14 6.57
N ALA A 120 9.63 -7.86 6.15
CA ALA A 120 9.97 -7.79 4.73
C ALA A 120 9.91 -9.18 4.06
N HIS A 121 10.34 -10.23 4.75
CA HIS A 121 10.23 -11.60 4.26
C HIS A 121 8.77 -12.02 4.06
N THR A 122 7.91 -11.74 5.05
CA THR A 122 6.47 -12.01 4.96
C THR A 122 5.82 -11.22 3.82
N ALA A 123 6.16 -9.94 3.65
CA ALA A 123 5.68 -9.11 2.55
C ALA A 123 6.08 -9.68 1.17
N ILE A 124 7.34 -10.07 0.97
CA ILE A 124 7.83 -10.64 -0.30
C ILE A 124 7.11 -11.96 -0.61
N ARG A 125 6.94 -12.83 0.40
CA ARG A 125 6.20 -14.09 0.24
C ARG A 125 4.72 -13.87 -0.08
N ALA A 126 4.08 -12.90 0.58
CA ALA A 126 2.70 -12.54 0.31
C ALA A 126 2.53 -11.97 -1.10
N ALA A 127 3.51 -11.20 -1.58
CA ALA A 127 3.56 -10.70 -2.95
C ALA A 127 3.72 -11.82 -4.01
N GLY A 128 4.08 -13.04 -3.61
CA GLY A 128 4.32 -14.16 -4.52
C GLY A 128 5.67 -14.07 -5.23
N VAL A 129 6.60 -13.28 -4.68
CA VAL A 129 7.95 -13.10 -5.23
C VAL A 129 8.91 -14.08 -4.56
N ALA A 130 9.78 -14.70 -5.35
CA ALA A 130 10.83 -15.56 -4.82
C ALA A 130 11.89 -14.73 -4.09
N VAL A 131 12.18 -15.10 -2.85
CA VAL A 131 13.25 -14.47 -2.08
C VAL A 131 14.59 -14.93 -2.66
N PRO A 132 15.46 -14.00 -3.13
CA PRO A 132 16.75 -14.38 -3.66
C PRO A 132 17.66 -14.96 -2.56
N PRO A 133 18.51 -15.95 -2.88
CA PRO A 133 19.42 -16.56 -1.91
C PRO A 133 20.39 -15.50 -1.38
N THR A 134 20.84 -15.67 -0.13
CA THR A 134 21.77 -14.72 0.52
C THR A 134 23.09 -14.57 -0.24
N ILE A 135 23.56 -15.62 -0.90
CA ILE A 135 24.76 -15.61 -1.74
C ILE A 135 24.39 -16.21 -3.10
N ARG A 136 24.77 -15.51 -4.18
CA ARG A 136 24.62 -15.98 -5.55
C ARG A 136 25.94 -15.79 -6.31
N ALA A 137 26.40 -16.82 -7.01
CA ALA A 137 27.52 -16.66 -7.94
C ALA A 137 27.07 -15.90 -9.20
N LEU A 138 27.90 -14.98 -9.69
CA LEU A 138 27.72 -14.24 -10.94
C LEU A 138 28.56 -14.82 -12.07
#